data_AF-A0A954SYB9-F1
#
_entry.id   AF-A0A954SYB9-F1
#
_cell.length_a   1.000
_cell.length_b   1.000
_cell.length_c   1.000
_cell.angle_alpha   90.00
_cell.angle_beta   90.00
_cell.angle_gamma   90.00
#
_symmetry.space_group_name_H-M   'P 1'
#
loop_
_entity.id
_entity.type
_entity.pdbx_description
1 polymer ?
#
loop_
_entity_poly.entity_id
_entity_poly.type
_entity_poly.pdbx_seq_one_letter_code
_entity_poly.pdbx_strand_id
1 'polypeptide(L)'
;MTSATLQPTVYSLSPAMQRPTLVLNRNWQPINVARVARALILLWNGSAKVVDPVDYQLFDWSDWSQLVPDRDEPFIQSVRQKFRVPEVIALTKFDQLPTQSVTFSRRNVFKRHKLTCQYCGKQPGGE
;
A
#
# COMPACT_ATOMS: atom_id res chain seq x y z
N MET A 1 -37.25 -29.84 -7.91
CA MET A 1 -37.23 -28.42 -7.48
C MET A 1 -35.84 -28.14 -6.94
N THR A 2 -34.99 -27.54 -7.77
CA THR A 2 -33.55 -27.38 -7.54
C THR A 2 -33.28 -26.30 -6.49
N SER A 3 -32.78 -26.69 -5.33
CA SER A 3 -32.22 -25.78 -4.33
C SER A 3 -30.97 -25.11 -4.92
N ALA A 4 -31.06 -23.79 -5.16
CA ALA A 4 -29.90 -22.97 -5.47
C ALA A 4 -29.08 -22.77 -4.20
N THR A 5 -27.90 -23.39 -4.15
CA THR A 5 -26.93 -23.16 -3.08
C THR A 5 -26.37 -21.76 -3.22
N LEU A 6 -26.75 -20.84 -2.34
CA LEU A 6 -26.13 -19.53 -2.21
C LEU A 6 -24.69 -19.73 -1.74
N GLN A 7 -23.72 -19.58 -2.65
CA GLN A 7 -22.31 -19.49 -2.28
C GLN A 7 -22.07 -18.15 -1.56
N PRO A 8 -21.31 -18.12 -0.46
CA PRO A 8 -20.95 -16.87 0.20
C PRO A 8 -20.04 -16.08 -0.75
N THR A 9 -20.54 -14.95 -1.24
CA THR A 9 -19.73 -14.00 -2.01
C THR A 9 -18.66 -13.44 -1.08
N VAL A 10 -17.45 -14.01 -1.11
CA VAL A 10 -16.29 -13.35 -0.54
C VAL A 10 -16.11 -12.04 -1.31
N TYR A 11 -16.40 -10.91 -0.67
CA TYR A 11 -16.19 -9.58 -1.25
C TYR A 11 -14.69 -9.36 -1.44
N SER A 12 -14.14 -9.89 -2.53
CA SER A 12 -12.77 -9.61 -2.95
C SER A 12 -12.70 -8.13 -3.35
N LEU A 13 -11.79 -7.39 -2.74
CA LEU A 13 -11.46 -6.03 -3.20
C LEU A 13 -11.08 -6.08 -4.68
N SER A 14 -11.50 -5.08 -5.45
CA SER A 14 -11.12 -4.99 -6.87
C SER A 14 -9.60 -4.97 -7.02
N PRO A 15 -9.03 -5.50 -8.12
CA PRO A 15 -7.58 -5.49 -8.35
C PRO A 15 -6.96 -4.09 -8.22
N ALA A 16 -7.67 -3.05 -8.65
CA ALA A 16 -7.25 -1.66 -8.52
C ALA A 16 -7.06 -1.23 -7.05
N MET A 17 -7.94 -1.66 -6.13
CA MET A 17 -7.85 -1.33 -4.71
C MET A 17 -6.69 -2.03 -3.97
N GLN A 18 -6.21 -3.14 -4.53
CA GLN A 18 -5.10 -3.92 -3.97
C GLN A 18 -3.72 -3.44 -4.48
N ARG A 19 -3.68 -2.58 -5.50
CA ARG A 19 -2.43 -2.05 -6.04
C ARG A 19 -1.60 -1.33 -4.96
N PRO A 20 -0.27 -1.43 -5.04
CA PRO A 20 0.62 -0.69 -4.17
C PRO A 20 0.57 0.81 -4.49
N THR A 21 0.56 1.63 -3.45
CA THR A 21 0.68 3.08 -3.48
C THR A 21 1.88 3.46 -2.61
N LEU A 22 2.81 4.24 -3.15
CA LEU A 22 3.94 4.76 -2.39
C LEU A 22 3.48 5.85 -1.43
N VAL A 23 3.90 5.75 -0.18
CA VAL A 23 3.62 6.74 0.86
C VAL A 23 4.91 7.49 1.20
N LEU A 24 4.86 8.81 1.01
CA LEU A 24 5.91 9.73 1.37
C LEU A 24 5.57 10.44 2.69
N ASN A 25 6.58 10.78 3.47
CA ASN A 25 6.43 11.74 4.57
C ASN A 25 6.38 13.18 4.03
N ARG A 26 6.20 14.15 4.93
CA ARG A 26 6.18 15.59 4.65
C ARG A 26 7.48 16.09 4.01
N ASN A 27 8.59 15.41 4.25
CA ASN A 27 9.92 15.72 3.71
C ASN A 27 10.18 15.01 2.37
N TRP A 28 9.14 14.48 1.71
CA TRP A 28 9.25 13.77 0.43
C TRP A 28 10.12 12.51 0.48
N GLN A 29 10.33 11.93 1.66
CA GLN A 29 11.06 10.68 1.82
C GLN A 29 10.09 9.50 1.78
N PRO A 30 10.44 8.40 1.09
CA PRO A 30 9.60 7.22 1.06
C PRO A 30 9.60 6.52 2.42
N ILE A 31 8.42 6.36 3.02
CA ILE A 31 8.26 5.76 4.35
C ILE A 31 7.58 4.40 4.32
N ASN A 32 6.70 4.15 3.35
CA ASN A 32 5.96 2.90 3.28
C ASN A 32 5.36 2.67 1.88
N VAL A 33 4.93 1.44 1.62
CA VAL A 33 4.07 1.08 0.50
C VAL A 33 2.74 0.56 1.06
N ALA A 34 1.66 1.31 0.84
CA ALA A 34 0.31 0.95 1.26
C ALA A 34 -0.48 0.37 0.09
N ARG A 35 -1.66 -0.19 0.36
CA ARG A 35 -2.64 -0.47 -0.70
C ARG A 35 -3.42 0.79 -1.03
N VAL A 36 -3.87 0.93 -2.27
CA VAL A 36 -4.76 2.01 -2.73
C VAL A 36 -5.95 2.23 -1.78
N ALA A 37 -6.58 1.17 -1.29
CA ALA A 37 -7.67 1.26 -0.33
C ALA A 37 -7.31 2.10 0.93
N ARG A 38 -6.08 1.96 1.45
CA ARG A 38 -5.62 2.73 2.60
C ARG A 38 -5.18 4.14 2.21
N ALA A 39 -4.60 4.30 1.03
CA ALA A 39 -4.26 5.61 0.50
C ALA A 39 -5.49 6.52 0.36
N LEU A 40 -6.60 5.98 -0.16
CA LEU A 40 -7.88 6.69 -0.27
C LEU A 40 -8.41 7.16 1.08
N ILE A 41 -8.31 6.34 2.13
CA ILE A 41 -8.73 6.72 3.49
C ILE A 41 -7.90 7.91 3.98
N LEU A 42 -6.59 7.91 3.74
CA LEU A 42 -5.70 9.01 4.14
C LEU A 42 -5.98 10.30 3.37
N LEU A 43 -6.27 10.18 2.08
CA LEU A 43 -6.63 11.31 1.21
C LEU A 43 -7.98 11.92 1.62
N TRP A 44 -9.00 11.09 1.79
CA TRP A 44 -10.34 11.53 2.19
C TRP A 44 -10.34 12.24 3.56
N ASN A 45 -9.52 11.75 4.50
CA ASN A 45 -9.37 12.37 5.82
C ASN A 45 -8.45 13.61 5.83
N GLY A 46 -8.00 14.10 4.66
CA GLY A 46 -7.12 15.27 4.54
C GLY A 46 -5.73 15.09 5.16
N SER A 47 -5.34 13.84 5.46
CA SER A 47 -4.06 13.50 6.08
C SER A 47 -2.94 13.26 5.06
N ALA A 48 -3.32 13.10 3.79
CA ALA A 48 -2.40 12.94 2.67
C ALA A 48 -2.88 13.75 1.46
N LYS A 49 -1.95 14.02 0.54
CA LYS A 49 -2.21 14.56 -0.79
C LYS A 49 -1.67 13.60 -1.85
N VAL A 50 -2.33 13.51 -3.00
CA VAL A 50 -1.80 12.76 -4.14
C VAL A 50 -0.70 13.57 -4.81
N VAL A 51 0.38 12.90 -5.17
CA VAL A 51 1.49 13.49 -5.93
C VAL A 51 1.34 13.04 -7.38
N ASP A 52 1.34 14.00 -8.31
CA ASP A 52 1.48 13.68 -9.73
C ASP A 52 2.95 13.33 -10.05
N PRO A 53 3.23 12.16 -10.64
CA PRO A 53 4.59 11.74 -10.95
C PRO A 53 5.28 12.56 -12.05
N VAL A 54 4.52 13.30 -12.87
CA VAL A 54 5.09 14.05 -14.01
C VAL A 54 5.61 15.41 -13.58
N ASP A 55 4.82 16.15 -12.81
CA ASP A 55 5.09 17.55 -12.46
C ASP A 55 5.16 17.81 -10.95
N TYR A 56 5.03 16.77 -10.12
CA TYR A 56 5.08 16.82 -8.66
C TYR A 56 4.01 17.70 -8.01
N GLN A 57 2.94 18.03 -8.74
CA GLN A 57 1.82 18.75 -8.16
C GLN A 57 1.12 17.93 -7.07
N LEU A 58 0.61 18.63 -6.06
CA LEU A 58 -0.07 18.05 -4.91
C LEU A 58 -1.56 18.30 -5.00
N PHE A 59 -2.33 17.22 -5.10
CA PHE A 59 -3.79 17.28 -5.13
C PHE A 59 -4.38 16.79 -3.81
N ASP A 60 -5.33 17.55 -3.25
CA ASP A 60 -6.18 17.04 -2.18
C ASP A 60 -7.32 16.19 -2.74
N TRP A 61 -8.23 15.75 -1.87
CA TRP A 61 -9.39 14.97 -2.31
C TRP A 61 -10.28 15.73 -3.30
N SER A 62 -10.58 16.99 -3.03
CA SER A 62 -11.49 17.82 -3.85
C SER A 62 -10.99 17.96 -5.28
N ASP A 63 -9.70 18.21 -5.45
CA ASP A 63 -9.11 18.40 -6.78
C ASP A 63 -8.88 17.07 -7.48
N TRP A 64 -8.27 16.10 -6.79
CA TRP A 64 -7.92 14.81 -7.37
C TRP A 64 -9.16 14.01 -7.81
N SER A 65 -10.26 14.11 -7.06
CA SER A 65 -11.51 13.39 -7.36
C SER A 65 -12.19 13.84 -8.66
N GLN A 66 -11.88 15.05 -9.14
CA GLN A 66 -12.39 15.60 -10.39
C GLN A 66 -11.55 15.20 -11.60
N LEU A 67 -10.33 14.71 -11.39
CA LEU A 67 -9.46 14.27 -12.48
C LEU A 67 -10.02 13.00 -13.12
N VAL A 68 -10.23 13.07 -14.43
CA VAL A 68 -10.71 11.93 -15.22
C VAL A 68 -9.51 11.08 -15.64
N PRO A 69 -9.54 9.75 -15.42
CA PRO A 69 -8.48 8.87 -15.91
C PRO A 69 -8.47 8.83 -17.44
N ASP A 70 -7.27 8.77 -18.03
CA ASP A 70 -7.09 8.53 -19.45
C ASP A 70 -7.56 7.12 -19.86
N ARG A 71 -7.76 6.89 -21.17
CA ARG A 71 -8.41 5.67 -21.70
C ARG A 71 -7.71 4.37 -21.29
N ASP A 72 -6.39 4.39 -21.13
CA ASP A 72 -5.58 3.21 -20.82
C ASP A 72 -5.06 3.19 -19.37
N GLU A 73 -5.43 4.17 -18.55
CA GLU A 73 -5.00 4.23 -17.15
C GLU A 73 -5.83 3.33 -16.24
N PRO A 74 -5.20 2.72 -15.21
CA PRO A 74 -5.95 2.00 -14.20
C PRO A 74 -6.84 2.97 -13.40
N PHE A 75 -8.11 2.59 -13.24
CA PHE A 75 -9.09 3.41 -12.54
C PHE A 75 -9.83 2.63 -11.45
N ILE A 76 -10.41 3.39 -10.52
CA ILE A 76 -11.29 2.90 -9.46
C ILE A 76 -12.72 3.24 -9.88
N GLN A 77 -13.56 2.22 -10.05
CA GLN A 77 -14.97 2.38 -10.40
C GLN A 77 -15.81 2.60 -9.14
N SER A 78 -16.55 3.71 -9.07
CA SER A 78 -17.62 3.92 -8.10
C SER A 78 -18.99 3.85 -8.77
N VAL A 79 -20.04 4.02 -7.98
CA VAL A 79 -21.44 4.07 -8.48
C VAL A 79 -21.64 5.24 -9.44
N ARG A 80 -21.00 6.39 -9.20
CA ARG A 80 -21.28 7.64 -9.93
C ARG A 80 -20.15 8.07 -10.86
N GLN A 81 -18.90 7.72 -10.55
CA GLN A 81 -17.74 8.21 -11.29
C GLN A 81 -16.56 7.24 -11.25
N LYS A 82 -15.60 7.46 -12.16
CA LYS A 82 -14.30 6.79 -12.17
C LYS A 82 -13.26 7.72 -11.54
N PHE A 83 -12.42 7.17 -10.68
CA PHE A 83 -11.29 7.87 -10.10
C PHE A 83 -9.99 7.31 -10.64
N ARG A 84 -8.96 8.14 -10.75
CA ARG A 84 -7.59 7.65 -11.01
C ARG A 84 -7.14 6.74 -9.86
N VAL A 85 -6.08 5.97 -10.08
CA VAL A 85 -5.43 5.24 -8.98
C VAL A 85 -4.34 6.14 -8.40
N PRO A 86 -4.34 6.43 -7.08
CA PRO A 86 -3.27 7.23 -6.48
C PRO A 86 -2.01 6.38 -6.38
N GLU A 87 -1.03 6.63 -7.23
CA GLU A 87 0.24 5.87 -7.24
C GLU A 87 1.19 6.32 -6.13
N VAL A 88 1.19 7.62 -5.84
CA VAL A 88 2.04 8.24 -4.82
C VAL A 88 1.19 9.19 -3.97
N ILE A 89 1.30 9.08 -2.65
CA ILE A 89 0.72 10.04 -1.71
C ILE A 89 1.78 10.59 -0.78
N ALA A 90 1.66 11.86 -0.41
CA ALA A 90 2.50 12.52 0.59
C ALA A 90 1.68 12.86 1.84
N LEU A 91 2.15 12.46 3.01
CA LEU A 91 1.54 12.82 4.29
C LEU A 91 1.74 14.30 4.59
N THR A 92 0.71 14.96 5.09
CA THR A 92 0.74 16.43 5.31
C THR A 92 1.47 16.83 6.59
N LYS A 93 1.43 15.98 7.62
CA LYS A 93 1.95 16.31 8.97
C LYS A 93 3.14 15.47 9.42
N PHE A 94 3.21 14.21 8.99
CA PHE A 94 4.21 13.26 9.46
C PHE A 94 5.55 13.48 8.77
N ASP A 95 6.61 13.72 9.53
CA ASP A 95 7.98 14.06 9.05
C ASP A 95 9.03 13.03 9.49
N GLN A 96 8.67 12.07 10.33
CA GLN A 96 9.59 11.06 10.82
C GLN A 96 9.94 10.03 9.74
N LEU A 97 11.14 9.46 9.85
CA LEU A 97 11.54 8.26 9.11
C LEU A 97 11.18 7.01 9.92
N PRO A 98 10.73 5.92 9.28
CA PRO A 98 10.53 4.66 9.98
C PRO A 98 11.88 4.17 10.52
N THR A 99 12.03 4.16 11.84
CA THR A 99 13.18 3.52 12.47
C THR A 99 13.04 2.02 12.31
N GLN A 100 13.77 1.42 11.37
CA GLN A 100 13.85 -0.04 11.24
C GLN A 100 14.75 -0.60 12.33
N SER A 101 14.26 -0.63 13.59
CA SER A 101 14.96 -1.33 14.66
C SER A 101 14.71 -2.83 14.53
N VAL A 102 15.73 -3.56 14.06
CA VAL A 102 15.68 -5.02 14.07
C VAL A 102 15.92 -5.47 15.51
N THR A 103 14.90 -6.05 16.16
CA THR A 103 15.07 -6.63 17.50
C THR A 103 16.10 -7.76 17.45
N PHE A 104 17.16 -7.67 18.26
CA PHE A 104 18.09 -8.79 18.43
C PHE A 104 17.38 -9.93 19.17
N SER A 105 16.97 -10.95 18.43
CA SER A 105 16.33 -12.15 18.95
C SER A 105 16.89 -13.38 18.25
N ARG A 106 16.88 -14.54 18.93
CA ARG A 106 17.28 -15.83 18.33
C ARG A 106 16.57 -16.10 17.01
N ARG A 107 15.28 -15.75 16.92
CA ARG A 107 14.48 -15.88 15.68
C ARG A 107 15.01 -15.00 14.55
N ASN A 108 15.37 -13.75 14.82
CA ASN A 108 15.92 -12.84 13.81
C ASN A 108 17.35 -13.21 13.41
N VAL A 109 18.16 -13.72 14.34
CA VAL A 109 19.48 -14.31 14.04
C VAL A 109 19.31 -15.51 13.10
N PHE A 110 18.40 -16.44 13.39
CA PHE A 110 18.13 -17.57 12.49
C PHE A 110 17.58 -17.14 11.14
N LYS A 111 16.66 -16.18 11.09
CA LYS A 111 16.12 -15.66 9.83
C LYS A 111 17.23 -15.01 8.97
N ARG A 112 18.13 -14.23 9.60
CA ARG A 112 19.30 -13.62 8.93
C ARG A 112 20.20 -14.68 8.27
N HIS A 113 20.42 -15.81 8.95
CA HIS A 113 21.32 -16.86 8.48
C HIS A 113 20.60 -18.03 7.79
N LYS A 114 19.34 -17.86 7.34
CA LYS A 114 18.55 -18.93 6.70
C LYS A 114 18.57 -20.24 7.50
N LEU A 115 18.35 -20.14 8.81
CA LEU A 115 18.37 -21.27 9.75
C LEU A 115 19.71 -22.04 9.78
N THR A 116 20.80 -21.45 9.29
CA THR A 116 22.12 -22.09 9.21
C THR A 116 23.02 -21.56 10.32
N CYS A 117 23.67 -22.45 11.07
CA CYS A 117 24.63 -22.05 12.10
C CYS A 117 25.84 -21.36 11.46
N GLN A 118 26.17 -20.14 11.89
CA GLN A 118 27.30 -19.37 11.35
C GLN A 118 28.66 -20.01 11.65
N TYR A 119 28.77 -20.83 12.70
CA TYR A 119 30.03 -21.43 13.12
C TYR A 119 30.29 -22.78 12.44
N CYS A 120 29.31 -23.67 12.44
CA CYS A 120 29.48 -25.03 11.93
C CYS A 120 28.83 -25.29 10.57
N GLY A 121 28.06 -24.34 10.02
CA GLY A 121 27.36 -24.48 8.75
C GLY A 121 26.16 -25.44 8.76
N LYS A 122 25.85 -26.08 9.90
CA LYS A 122 24.73 -27.03 10.03
C LYS A 122 23.42 -26.31 10.33
N GLN A 123 22.29 -26.85 9.86
CA GLN A 123 20.96 -26.39 10.21
C GLN A 123 20.43 -27.20 11.41
N PRO A 124 20.21 -26.58 12.59
CA PRO A 124 19.60 -27.28 13.71
C PRO A 124 18.13 -27.58 13.40
N GLY A 125 17.73 -28.86 13.49
CA GLY A 125 16.36 -29.31 13.21
C GLY A 125 16.19 -30.09 11.90
N GLY A 126 17.28 -30.52 11.26
CA GLY A 126 17.25 -31.60 10.27
C GLY A 126 17.35 -32.95 10.98
N GLU A 127 16.20 -33.53 11.30
CA GLU A 127 16.02 -34.98 11.47
C GLU A 127 14.94 -35.43 10.48
#